data_AF-A0A9P0CU89-F1
#
_entry.id   AF-A0A9P0CU89-F1
#
_cell.length_a   1.000
_cell.length_b   1.000
_cell.length_c   1.000
_cell.angle_alpha   90.00
_cell.angle_beta   90.00
_cell.angle_gamma   90.00
#
_symmetry.space_group_name_H-M   'P 1'
#
loop_
_entity.id
_entity.type
_entity.pdbx_description
1 polymer ?
#
loop_
_entity_poly.entity_id
_entity_poly.type
_entity_poly.pdbx_seq_one_letter_code
_entity_poly.pdbx_strand_id
1 'polypeptide(L)'
;MQSFLLAVLFVLGVIVNLTWAEGLNLIKCPENEFRGCKPCCTEPTCKQPQSNCLLAFLCTRDCNIICRCDGELIRDTATNKCVKQSECFK
;
A
#
# COMPACT_ATOMS: atom_id res chain seq x y z
N MET A 1 -25.96 -37.87 -23.89
CA MET A 1 -25.06 -36.79 -24.39
C MET A 1 -25.38 -35.43 -23.78
N GLN A 2 -26.65 -34.99 -23.73
CA GLN A 2 -27.03 -33.66 -23.22
C GLN A 2 -26.65 -33.39 -21.74
N SER A 3 -26.76 -34.39 -20.86
CA SER A 3 -26.40 -34.24 -19.44
C SER A 3 -24.90 -34.03 -19.20
N PHE A 4 -24.04 -34.60 -20.05
CA PHE A 4 -22.59 -34.40 -19.96
C PHE A 4 -22.19 -32.98 -20.38
N LEU A 5 -22.88 -32.44 -21.38
CA LEU A 5 -22.65 -31.08 -21.88
C LEU A 5 -22.99 -30.03 -20.81
N LEU A 6 -24.08 -30.22 -20.07
CA LEU A 6 -24.48 -29.35 -18.96
C LEU A 6 -23.48 -29.38 -17.81
N ALA A 7 -22.96 -30.57 -17.46
CA ALA A 7 -21.95 -30.71 -16.41
C ALA A 7 -20.65 -29.99 -16.76
N VAL A 8 -20.19 -30.11 -18.01
CA VAL A 8 -18.98 -29.43 -18.49
C VAL A 8 -19.14 -27.91 -18.47
N LEU A 9 -20.29 -27.38 -18.91
CA LEU A 9 -20.57 -25.94 -18.89
C LEU A 9 -20.63 -25.39 -17.45
N PHE A 10 -21.19 -26.16 -16.51
CA PHE A 10 -21.23 -25.76 -15.11
C PHE A 10 -19.83 -25.70 -14.50
N VAL A 11 -18.99 -26.71 -14.74
CA VAL A 11 -17.61 -26.75 -14.25
C VAL A 11 -16.78 -25.60 -14.85
N LEU A 12 -16.90 -25.35 -16.16
CA LEU A 12 -16.23 -24.23 -16.82
C LEU A 12 -16.69 -22.87 -16.25
N GLY A 13 -17.99 -22.70 -16.00
CA GLY A 13 -18.52 -21.50 -15.36
C GLY A 13 -17.96 -21.27 -13.96
N VAL A 14 -17.82 -22.33 -13.15
CA VAL A 14 -17.25 -22.24 -11.79
C VAL A 14 -15.76 -21.88 -11.85
N ILE A 15 -14.98 -22.49 -12.75
CA ILE A 15 -13.55 -22.18 -12.92
C ILE A 15 -13.35 -20.72 -13.34
N VAL A 16 -14.15 -20.24 -14.30
CA VAL A 16 -14.09 -18.85 -14.76
C VAL A 16 -14.44 -17.86 -13.64
N ASN A 17 -15.33 -18.17 -12.69
CA ASN A 17 -15.61 -17.24 -11.58
C ASN A 17 -14.48 -17.20 -10.54
N LEU A 18 -13.80 -18.33 -10.29
CA LEU A 18 -12.73 -18.40 -9.30
C LEU A 18 -11.47 -17.63 -9.72
N THR A 19 -11.19 -17.52 -11.03
CA THR A 19 -9.96 -16.86 -11.52
C THR A 19 -10.00 -15.32 -11.51
N TRP A 20 -11.13 -14.67 -11.27
CA TRP A 20 -11.24 -13.19 -11.31
C TRP A 20 -11.02 -12.53 -9.95
N ALA A 21 -10.85 -13.31 -8.88
CA ALA A 21 -10.69 -12.79 -7.52
C ALA A 21 -9.26 -12.34 -7.18
N GLU A 22 -8.26 -12.60 -8.03
CA GLU A 22 -6.84 -12.44 -7.67
C GLU A 22 -6.22 -11.11 -8.12
N GLY A 23 -7.03 -10.15 -8.61
CA GLY A 23 -6.54 -8.98 -9.34
C GLY A 23 -6.30 -7.69 -8.57
N LEU A 24 -6.33 -7.68 -7.23
CA LEU A 24 -6.07 -6.47 -6.44
C LEU A 24 -4.84 -6.68 -5.55
N ASN A 25 -3.65 -6.48 -6.16
CA ASN A 25 -2.36 -6.34 -5.48
C ASN A 25 -2.32 -5.07 -4.61
N LEU A 26 -3.15 -5.07 -3.58
CA LEU A 26 -3.28 -4.01 -2.60
C LEU A 26 -2.13 -4.21 -1.61
N ILE A 27 -1.00 -3.50 -1.80
CA ILE A 27 0.14 -3.48 -0.86
C ILE A 27 -0.39 -3.42 0.58
N LYS A 28 -0.20 -4.47 1.38
CA LYS A 28 -0.55 -4.44 2.80
C LYS A 28 0.53 -3.65 3.54
N CYS A 29 0.13 -2.57 4.19
CA CYS A 29 1.02 -1.79 5.02
C CYS A 29 1.02 -2.32 6.46
N PRO A 30 2.17 -2.24 7.16
CA PRO A 30 2.26 -2.57 8.59
C PRO A 30 1.35 -1.68 9.46
N GLU A 31 1.23 -2.03 10.74
CA GLU A 31 0.55 -1.17 11.71
C GLU A 31 1.19 0.22 11.77
N ASN A 32 0.37 1.25 11.94
CA ASN A 32 0.76 2.66 11.94
C ASN A 32 1.34 3.18 10.61
N GLU A 33 1.06 2.46 9.52
CA GLU A 33 1.40 2.87 8.16
C GLU A 33 0.17 2.89 7.25
N PHE A 34 0.11 3.88 6.36
CA PHE A 34 -0.92 4.02 5.34
C PHE A 34 -0.31 3.97 3.94
N ARG A 35 -1.15 3.75 2.92
CA ARG A 35 -0.70 3.81 1.52
C ARG A 35 -0.44 5.25 1.10
N GLY A 36 0.83 5.55 0.89
CA GLY A 36 1.29 6.79 0.33
C GLY A 36 1.89 6.62 -1.06
N CYS A 37 2.44 7.71 -1.56
CA CYS A 37 2.80 7.89 -2.96
C CYS A 37 4.19 8.55 -3.03
N LYS A 38 5.18 7.92 -3.68
CA LYS A 38 6.56 8.43 -3.83
C LYS A 38 6.83 8.71 -5.32
N PRO A 39 7.48 9.82 -5.70
CA PRO A 39 8.30 10.76 -4.89
C PRO A 39 7.59 11.96 -4.27
N CYS A 40 6.27 12.10 -4.40
CA CYS A 40 5.55 13.36 -4.14
C CYS A 40 5.97 14.16 -2.90
N CYS A 41 6.11 13.49 -1.76
CA CYS A 41 6.58 14.12 -0.54
C CYS A 41 7.72 13.31 0.06
N THR A 42 8.74 13.99 0.57
CA THR A 42 9.73 13.30 1.41
C THR A 42 9.08 12.99 2.74
N GLU A 43 9.13 11.72 3.14
CA GLU A 43 8.61 11.31 4.44
C GLU A 43 9.54 11.78 5.55
N PRO A 44 9.01 12.37 6.64
CA PRO A 44 9.82 12.75 7.78
C PRO A 44 10.45 11.52 8.44
N THR A 45 11.71 11.65 8.82
CA THR A 45 12.48 10.61 9.50
C THR A 45 13.11 11.16 10.78
N CYS A 46 13.56 10.28 11.68
CA CYS A 46 14.31 10.71 12.86
C CYS A 46 15.55 11.57 12.53
N LYS A 47 16.20 11.31 11.38
CA LYS A 47 17.36 12.09 10.90
C LYS A 47 16.95 13.40 10.23
N GLN A 48 15.76 13.45 9.66
CA GLN A 48 15.23 14.60 8.92
C GLN A 48 13.74 14.74 9.25
N PRO A 49 13.39 15.40 10.38
CA PRO A 49 12.02 15.44 10.87
C PRO A 49 11.10 16.34 10.05
N GLN A 50 11.63 17.17 9.17
CA GLN A 50 10.84 18.04 8.30
C GLN A 50 10.47 17.31 7.01
N SER A 51 9.16 17.28 6.72
CA SER A 51 8.65 16.82 5.43
C SER A 51 8.75 17.95 4.39
N ASN A 52 9.23 17.65 3.19
CA ASN A 52 9.26 18.62 2.08
C ASN A 52 7.96 18.63 1.28
N CYS A 53 6.82 18.39 1.93
CA CYS A 53 5.53 18.32 1.27
C CYS A 53 5.04 19.76 1.00
N LEU A 54 5.57 20.38 -0.07
CA LEU A 54 5.05 21.63 -0.58
C LEU A 54 3.60 21.40 -1.04
N LEU A 55 2.68 22.00 -0.30
CA LEU A 55 1.23 21.82 -0.23
C LEU A 55 0.40 21.92 -1.54
N ALA A 56 1.01 21.82 -2.72
CA ALA A 56 0.31 22.07 -3.98
C ALA A 56 0.71 21.19 -5.17
N PHE A 57 1.73 20.33 -5.06
CA PHE A 57 2.06 19.44 -6.17
C PHE A 57 1.18 18.20 -6.15
N LEU A 58 0.11 18.26 -6.95
CA LEU A 58 -0.66 17.11 -7.39
C LEU A 58 0.31 15.96 -7.67
N CYS A 59 0.27 14.92 -6.83
CA CYS A 59 0.81 13.63 -7.22
C CYS A 59 0.12 13.25 -8.53
N THR A 60 0.84 13.35 -9.64
CA THR A 60 0.38 12.75 -10.88
C THR A 60 0.13 11.27 -10.61
N ARG A 61 -0.89 10.68 -11.24
CA ARG A 61 -1.29 9.28 -11.00
C ARG A 61 -0.14 8.27 -11.16
N ASP A 62 0.93 8.65 -11.85
CA ASP A 62 2.22 7.95 -11.87
C ASP A 62 3.03 8.21 -10.59
N CYS A 63 2.68 7.48 -9.54
CA CYS A 63 3.56 7.36 -8.39
C CYS A 63 3.69 5.92 -7.92
N ASN A 64 4.83 5.64 -7.29
CA ASN A 64 5.02 4.34 -6.66
C ASN A 64 4.25 4.32 -5.34
N ILE A 65 3.30 3.40 -5.24
CA ILE A 65 2.58 3.14 -4.00
C ILE A 65 3.57 2.55 -3.00
N ILE A 66 3.72 3.22 -1.87
CA ILE A 66 4.59 2.81 -0.76
C ILE A 66 3.82 2.91 0.56
N CYS A 67 4.32 2.25 1.60
CA CYS A 67 3.79 2.45 2.94
C CYS A 67 4.45 3.65 3.59
N ARG A 68 3.63 4.55 4.15
CA ARG A 68 4.03 5.78 4.81
C ARG A 68 3.58 5.81 6.27
N CYS A 69 4.34 6.46 7.14
CA CYS A 69 3.98 6.62 8.55
C CYS A 69 2.71 7.47 8.69
N ASP A 70 1.77 6.99 9.49
CA ASP A 70 0.46 7.63 9.68
C ASP A 70 0.51 8.83 10.64
N GLY A 71 -0.32 9.82 10.38
CA GLY A 71 -0.47 11.03 11.20
C GLY A 71 0.85 11.79 11.44
N GLU A 72 1.19 11.97 12.72
CA GLU A 72 2.39 12.70 13.18
C GLU A 72 3.59 11.78 13.46
N LEU A 73 3.50 10.50 13.09
CA LEU A 73 4.61 9.56 13.26
C LEU A 73 5.69 9.80 12.21
N ILE A 74 6.94 9.57 12.60
CA ILE A 74 8.09 9.72 11.73
C ILE A 74 8.84 8.40 11.64
N ARG A 75 9.51 8.16 10.51
CA ARG A 75 10.21 6.90 10.32
C ARG A 75 11.56 6.91 11.02
N ASP A 76 11.76 5.96 11.92
CA ASP A 76 13.09 5.65 12.43
C ASP A 76 13.87 4.85 11.40
N THR A 77 14.91 5.45 10.84
CA THR A 77 15.79 4.80 9.86
C THR A 77 16.62 3.65 10.45
N ALA A 78 16.75 3.55 11.77
CA ALA A 78 17.47 2.45 12.42
C ALA A 78 16.61 1.19 12.55
N THR A 79 15.37 1.33 13.03
CA THR A 79 14.44 0.20 13.21
C THR A 79 13.48 -0.02 12.05
N ASN A 80 13.42 0.93 11.11
CA ASN A 80 12.44 0.99 10.03
C ASN A 80 10.98 1.01 10.51
N LYS A 81 10.72 1.54 11.72
CA LYS A 81 9.39 1.67 12.32
C LYS A 81 8.91 3.11 12.32
N CYS A 82 7.60 3.28 12.30
CA CYS A 82 6.96 4.57 12.54
C CYS A 82 6.82 4.80 14.05
N VAL A 83 7.49 5.84 14.53
CA VAL A 83 7.60 6.18 15.95
C VAL A 83 7.24 7.63 16.17
N LYS A 84 6.97 8.02 17.42
CA LYS A 84 6.83 9.44 17.73
C LYS A 84 8.20 10.12 17.64
N GLN A 85 8.23 11.38 17.26
CA GLN A 85 9.48 12.14 17.19
C GLN A 85 10.26 12.13 18.52
N SER A 86 9.56 12.09 19.65
CA SER A 86 10.15 11.96 20.99
C SER A 86 10.86 10.63 21.26
N GLU A 87 10.66 9.61 20.42
CA GLU A 87 11.24 8.28 20.58
C GLU A 87 12.52 8.08 19.75
N CYS A 88 12.84 9.02 18.85
CA CYS A 88 13.99 8.93 17.94
C CYS A 88 15.36 9.02 18.59
N PHE A 89 15.45 9.58 19.81
CA PHE A 89 16.71 9.85 20.51
C PHE A 89 16.79 9.11 21.86
N LYS A 90 16.03 8.02 21.99
CA LYS A 90 16.10 7.13 23.16
C LYS A 90 17.20 6.10 23.03
#